data_AF-A0A192D3Z4-F1
#
_entry.id   AF-A0A192D3Z4-F1
#
_cell.length_a   1.000
_cell.length_b   1.000
_cell.length_c   1.000
_cell.angle_alpha   90.00
_cell.angle_beta   90.00
_cell.angle_gamma   90.00
#
_symmetry.space_group_name_H-M   'P 1'
#
loop_
_entity.id
_entity.type
_entity.pdbx_description
1 polymer ?
#
loop_
_entity_poly.entity_id
_entity_poly.type
_entity_poly.pdbx_seq_one_letter_code
_entity_poly.pdbx_strand_id
1 'polypeptide(L)'
;MSHIVNDHLARGDARIVAQPQVAAADRSHPVDRNFGLPTALYGATVAGYLGFLLVVGSAFANPVLAIPMAIFVLFIVAGFGVPALWTRLAGNTTEPQTLGEFRQRGIMTLTGRLTAGEATVQMLILPVLLVGWGLAVAVIAAVVA
;
A
#
# COMPACT_ATOMS: atom_id res chain seq x y z
N MET A 1 31.26 22.17 16.00
CA MET A 1 32.09 21.53 14.97
C MET A 1 32.05 22.20 13.59
N SER A 2 31.18 23.20 13.34
CA SER A 2 31.05 23.85 12.03
C SER A 2 32.12 24.91 11.72
N HIS A 3 32.63 25.64 12.72
CA HIS A 3 33.55 26.76 12.47
C HIS A 3 34.93 26.32 11.97
N ILE A 4 35.45 25.21 12.50
CA ILE A 4 36.74 24.64 12.10
C ILE A 4 36.73 24.26 10.61
N VAL A 5 35.66 23.61 10.14
CA VAL A 5 35.51 23.22 8.73
C VAL A 5 35.42 24.46 7.82
N ASN A 6 34.64 25.46 8.21
CA ASN A 6 34.50 26.69 7.45
C ASN A 6 35.82 27.49 7.37
N ASP A 7 36.58 27.55 8.46
CA ASP A 7 37.88 28.24 8.48
C ASP A 7 38.93 27.54 7.60
N HIS A 8 38.91 26.21 7.51
CA HIS A 8 39.81 25.47 6.61
C HIS A 8 39.45 25.65 5.14
N LEU A 9 38.15 25.76 4.83
CA LEU A 9 37.67 26.07 3.48
C LEU A 9 38.03 27.52 3.09
N ALA A 10 37.81 28.48 3.99
CA ALA A 10 38.11 29.89 3.75
C ALA A 10 39.61 30.17 3.58
N ARG A 11 40.47 29.42 4.28
CA ARG A 11 41.94 29.52 4.15
C ARG A 11 42.51 28.82 2.91
N GLY A 12 41.70 28.03 2.20
CA GLY A 12 42.18 27.24 1.05
C GLY A 12 43.02 26.03 1.45
N ASP A 13 43.05 25.66 2.73
CA ASP A 13 43.78 24.50 3.26
C ASP A 13 43.09 23.17 2.91
N ALA A 14 41.88 23.23 2.34
CA ALA A 14 41.14 22.06 1.92
C ALA A 14 41.82 21.39 0.73
N ARG A 15 42.34 20.18 0.94
CA ARG A 15 42.82 19.32 -0.13
C ARG A 15 41.67 19.00 -1.10
N ILE A 16 41.75 19.54 -2.32
CA ILE A 16 40.83 19.16 -3.41
C ILE A 16 41.16 17.72 -3.81
N VAL A 17 40.36 16.79 -3.32
CA VAL A 17 40.42 15.39 -3.74
C VAL A 17 39.55 15.27 -5.00
N ALA A 18 40.10 14.67 -6.06
CA ALA A 18 39.30 14.35 -7.24
C ALA A 18 38.10 13.52 -6.79
N GLN A 19 36.90 13.90 -7.23
CA GLN A 19 35.71 13.10 -6.97
C GLN A 19 36.01 11.67 -7.42
N PRO A 20 35.81 10.64 -6.56
CA PRO A 20 35.98 9.27 -6.98
C PRO A 20 35.18 9.10 -8.27
N GLN A 21 35.86 8.78 -9.37
CA GLN A 21 35.20 8.36 -10.59
C GLN A 21 34.60 7.00 -10.30
N VAL A 22 33.44 7.01 -9.64
CA VAL A 22 32.55 5.86 -9.64
C VAL A 22 32.20 5.71 -11.11
N ALA A 23 32.80 4.71 -11.77
CA ALA A 23 32.40 4.31 -13.12
C ALA A 23 30.89 4.38 -13.15
N ALA A 24 30.32 5.13 -14.10
CA ALA A 24 28.90 5.41 -14.14
C ALA A 24 28.17 4.08 -13.95
N ALA A 25 27.72 3.81 -12.71
CA ALA A 25 27.02 2.59 -12.40
C ALA A 25 25.86 2.62 -13.37
N ASP A 26 25.62 1.51 -14.07
CA ASP A 26 24.47 1.40 -14.95
C ASP A 26 23.25 1.83 -14.13
N ARG A 27 22.78 3.06 -14.36
CA ARG A 27 21.69 3.70 -13.61
C ARG A 27 20.37 3.21 -14.17
N SER A 28 20.33 1.98 -14.70
CA SER A 28 19.12 1.25 -14.99
C SER A 28 18.44 0.97 -13.65
N HIS A 29 17.76 1.98 -13.11
CA HIS A 29 16.84 1.78 -12.02
C HIS A 29 15.81 0.75 -12.51
N PRO A 30 15.72 -0.43 -11.87
CA PRO A 30 14.73 -1.42 -12.27
C PRO A 30 13.37 -0.74 -12.24
N VAL A 31 12.62 -0.89 -13.33
CA VAL A 31 11.27 -0.35 -13.41
C VAL A 31 10.41 -1.19 -12.49
N ASP A 32 10.18 -0.66 -11.29
CA ASP A 32 9.34 -1.30 -10.28
C ASP A 32 7.91 -0.79 -10.39
N ARG A 33 7.02 -1.68 -10.83
CA ARG A 33 5.58 -1.41 -10.92
C ARG A 33 4.80 -2.03 -9.76
N ASN A 34 5.47 -2.65 -8.81
CA ASN A 34 4.84 -3.27 -7.65
C ASN A 34 4.57 -2.25 -6.55
N PHE A 35 3.69 -2.62 -5.62
CA PHE A 35 3.25 -1.75 -4.52
C PHE A 35 3.98 -2.02 -3.21
N GLY A 36 5.09 -2.76 -3.25
CA GLY A 36 5.91 -3.07 -2.07
C GLY A 36 5.22 -3.93 -1.00
N LEU A 37 4.16 -4.65 -1.36
CA LEU A 37 3.32 -5.43 -0.44
C LEU A 37 3.02 -6.83 -1.01
N PRO A 38 2.80 -7.83 -0.14
CA PRO A 38 2.31 -9.13 -0.58
C PRO A 38 0.94 -9.05 -1.24
N THR A 39 0.79 -9.75 -2.35
CA THR A 39 -0.48 -9.87 -3.09
C THR A 39 -1.64 -10.34 -2.21
N ALA A 40 -1.35 -11.13 -1.17
CA ALA A 40 -2.35 -11.57 -0.20
C ALA A 40 -3.03 -10.41 0.55
N LEU A 41 -2.28 -9.38 0.96
CA LEU A 41 -2.86 -8.20 1.62
C LEU A 41 -3.71 -7.38 0.66
N TYR A 42 -3.27 -7.27 -0.59
CA TYR A 42 -4.04 -6.64 -1.65
C TYR A 42 -5.41 -7.32 -1.85
N GLY A 43 -5.41 -8.66 -1.98
CA GLY A 43 -6.63 -9.45 -2.09
C GLY A 43 -7.52 -9.34 -0.85
N ALA A 44 -6.94 -9.33 0.35
CA ALA A 44 -7.67 -9.18 1.60
C ALA A 44 -8.40 -7.84 1.70
N THR A 45 -7.78 -6.73 1.25
CA THR A 45 -8.43 -5.42 1.21
C THR A 45 -9.65 -5.43 0.27
N VAL A 46 -9.49 -5.95 -0.95
CA VAL A 46 -10.61 -6.06 -1.91
C VAL A 46 -11.74 -6.93 -1.34
N ALA A 47 -11.38 -8.09 -0.77
CA ALA A 47 -12.33 -8.99 -0.14
C ALA A 47 -13.08 -8.32 1.02
N GLY A 48 -12.41 -7.51 1.84
CA GLY A 48 -13.04 -6.77 2.93
C GLY A 48 -14.09 -5.77 2.44
N TYR A 49 -13.77 -4.97 1.42
CA TYR A 49 -14.73 -4.01 0.86
C TYR A 49 -15.91 -4.71 0.18
N LEU A 50 -15.67 -5.74 -0.62
CA LEU A 50 -16.74 -6.50 -1.27
C LEU A 50 -17.58 -7.28 -0.24
N GLY A 51 -16.94 -7.82 0.80
CA GLY A 51 -17.62 -8.49 1.91
C GLY A 51 -18.54 -7.54 2.67
N PHE A 52 -18.11 -6.31 2.94
CA PHE A 52 -18.96 -5.29 3.53
C PHE A 52 -20.19 -4.99 2.64
N LEU A 53 -19.99 -4.80 1.33
CA LEU A 53 -21.09 -4.58 0.40
C LEU A 53 -22.06 -5.77 0.36
N LEU A 54 -21.54 -7.00 0.42
CA LEU A 54 -22.36 -8.21 0.48
C LEU A 54 -23.22 -8.22 1.75
N VAL A 55 -22.65 -7.89 2.91
CA VAL A 55 -23.37 -7.86 4.19
C VAL A 55 -24.50 -6.82 4.16
N VAL A 56 -24.20 -5.57 3.81
CA VAL A 56 -25.22 -4.51 3.81
C VAL A 56 -26.25 -4.71 2.70
N GLY A 57 -25.80 -5.13 1.51
CA GLY A 57 -26.69 -5.40 0.38
C GLY A 57 -27.69 -6.51 0.67
N SER A 58 -27.25 -7.58 1.34
CA SER A 58 -28.14 -8.69 1.72
C SER A 58 -29.05 -8.35 2.91
N ALA A 59 -28.55 -7.61 3.92
CA ALA A 59 -29.32 -7.27 5.11
C ALA A 59 -30.49 -6.31 4.81
N PHE A 60 -30.31 -5.36 3.89
CA PHE A 60 -31.32 -4.33 3.64
C PHE A 60 -32.11 -4.53 2.33
N ALA A 61 -31.54 -5.21 1.34
CA ALA A 61 -32.18 -5.62 0.09
C ALA A 61 -33.07 -4.56 -0.61
N ASN A 62 -32.74 -3.27 -0.46
CA ASN A 62 -33.56 -2.17 -0.98
C ASN A 62 -33.27 -1.96 -2.48
N PRO A 63 -34.27 -2.03 -3.38
CA PRO A 63 -34.07 -1.91 -4.82
C PRO A 63 -33.50 -0.54 -5.25
N VAL A 64 -33.75 0.53 -4.48
CA VAL A 64 -33.19 1.87 -4.73
C VAL A 64 -31.66 1.88 -4.57
N LEU A 65 -31.11 0.98 -3.74
CA LEU A 65 -29.67 0.88 -3.53
C LEU A 65 -28.95 0.09 -4.63
N ALA A 66 -29.66 -0.60 -5.53
CA ALA A 66 -29.03 -1.45 -6.54
C ALA A 66 -28.02 -0.69 -7.42
N ILE A 67 -28.38 0.52 -7.86
CA ILE A 67 -27.50 1.37 -8.68
C ILE A 67 -26.26 1.80 -7.89
N PRO A 68 -26.37 2.43 -6.69
CA PRO A 68 -25.21 2.73 -5.86
C PRO A 68 -24.30 1.52 -5.58
N MET A 69 -24.88 0.36 -5.27
CA MET A 69 -24.13 -0.87 -4.98
C MET A 69 -23.31 -1.33 -6.19
N ALA A 70 -23.91 -1.32 -7.39
CA ALA A 70 -23.21 -1.67 -8.61
C ALA A 70 -22.05 -0.70 -8.90
N ILE A 71 -22.26 0.61 -8.68
CA ILE A 71 -21.23 1.63 -8.84
C ILE A 71 -20.07 1.39 -7.86
N PHE A 72 -20.35 1.09 -6.58
CA PHE A 72 -19.30 0.80 -5.61
C PHE A 72 -18.51 -0.45 -5.96
N VAL A 73 -19.18 -1.54 -6.36
CA VAL A 73 -18.51 -2.76 -6.82
C VAL A 73 -17.61 -2.44 -8.01
N LEU A 74 -18.13 -1.71 -9.01
CA LEU A 74 -17.35 -1.31 -10.19
C LEU A 74 -16.12 -0.49 -9.79
N PHE A 75 -16.25 0.50 -8.91
CA PHE A 75 -15.11 1.32 -8.48
C PHE A 75 -14.10 0.55 -7.66
N ILE A 76 -14.52 -0.38 -6.80
CA ILE A 76 -13.59 -1.24 -6.07
C ILE A 76 -12.84 -2.13 -7.07
N VAL A 77 -13.55 -2.79 -7.98
CA VAL A 77 -12.93 -3.68 -8.98
C VAL A 77 -12.01 -2.89 -9.91
N ALA A 78 -12.39 -1.70 -10.38
CA ALA A 78 -11.54 -0.88 -11.24
C ALA A 78 -10.36 -0.29 -10.47
N GLY A 79 -10.60 0.23 -9.27
CA GLY A 79 -9.60 0.85 -8.41
C GLY A 79 -8.50 -0.11 -7.98
N PHE A 80 -8.79 -1.41 -7.89
CA PHE A 80 -7.80 -2.45 -7.61
C PHE A 80 -7.37 -3.25 -8.85
N GLY A 81 -8.25 -3.41 -9.83
CA GLY A 81 -7.96 -4.14 -11.06
C GLY A 81 -6.97 -3.42 -11.96
N VAL A 82 -7.10 -2.10 -12.11
CA VAL A 82 -6.18 -1.31 -12.94
C VAL A 82 -4.74 -1.34 -12.38
N PRO A 83 -4.49 -1.09 -11.08
CA PRO A 83 -3.16 -1.25 -10.52
C PRO A 83 -2.63 -2.70 -10.59
N ALA A 84 -3.50 -3.71 -10.45
CA ALA A 84 -3.09 -5.10 -10.65
C ALA A 84 -2.64 -5.38 -12.09
N LEU A 85 -3.35 -4.85 -13.09
CA LEU A 85 -2.95 -4.91 -14.51
C LEU A 85 -1.65 -4.15 -14.77
N TRP A 86 -1.44 -3.02 -14.10
CA TRP A 86 -0.23 -2.20 -14.21
C TRP A 86 1.04 -2.99 -13.87
N THR A 87 1.00 -3.83 -12.82
CA THR A 87 2.13 -4.70 -12.43
C THR A 87 2.53 -5.70 -13.52
N ARG A 88 1.64 -5.99 -14.47
CA ARG A 88 1.84 -6.97 -15.54
C ARG A 88 2.28 -6.34 -16.87
N LEU A 89 2.41 -5.00 -16.92
CA LEU A 89 2.87 -4.31 -18.12
C LEU A 89 4.33 -4.63 -18.44
N ALA A 90 4.64 -4.69 -19.73
CA ALA A 90 5.96 -5.03 -20.24
C ALA A 90 7.06 -4.15 -19.62
N GLY A 91 8.20 -4.77 -19.30
CA GLY A 91 9.33 -4.10 -18.66
C GLY A 91 9.20 -3.93 -17.15
N ASN A 92 8.26 -4.60 -16.48
CA ASN A 92 8.30 -4.71 -15.01
C ASN A 92 9.35 -5.77 -14.66
N THR A 93 10.47 -5.37 -14.07
CA THR A 93 11.60 -6.27 -13.79
C THR A 93 11.64 -6.75 -12.35
N THR A 94 10.65 -6.38 -11.54
CA THR A 94 10.54 -6.72 -10.12
C THR A 94 9.29 -7.57 -9.85
N GLU A 95 9.33 -8.33 -8.75
CA GLU A 95 8.20 -9.12 -8.27
C GLU A 95 7.63 -8.54 -6.96
N PRO A 96 6.32 -8.75 -6.68
CA PRO A 96 5.75 -8.43 -5.38
C PRO A 96 6.46 -9.20 -4.26
N GLN A 97 6.62 -8.59 -3.10
CA GLN A 97 7.20 -9.26 -1.94
C GLN A 97 6.39 -10.50 -1.56
N THR A 98 7.07 -11.59 -1.26
CA THR A 98 6.43 -12.76 -0.65
C THR A 98 6.00 -12.44 0.78
N LEU A 99 5.05 -13.22 1.32
CA LEU A 99 4.64 -13.06 2.72
C LEU A 99 5.78 -13.31 3.71
N GLY A 100 6.73 -14.19 3.35
CA GLY A 100 7.93 -14.47 4.16
C GLY A 100 8.88 -13.27 4.18
N GLU A 101 9.19 -12.69 3.03
CA GLU A 101 10.03 -11.50 2.94
C GLU A 101 9.40 -10.30 3.64
N PHE A 102 8.09 -10.11 3.47
CA PHE A 102 7.35 -9.06 4.14
C PHE A 102 7.42 -9.20 5.67
N ARG A 103 7.26 -10.42 6.21
CA ARG A 103 7.41 -10.69 7.65
C ARG A 103 8.78 -10.33 8.19
N GLN A 104 9.84 -10.60 7.42
CA GLN A 104 11.22 -10.31 7.84
C GLN A 104 11.57 -8.82 7.70
N ARG A 105 11.23 -8.22 6.56
CA ARG A 105 11.66 -6.86 6.19
C ARG A 105 10.73 -5.77 6.74
N GLY A 106 9.43 -6.02 6.78
CA GLY A 106 8.43 -4.99 7.05
C GLY A 106 8.39 -3.93 5.93
N ILE A 107 7.92 -2.73 6.26
CA ILE A 107 7.87 -1.59 5.32
C ILE A 107 8.73 -0.44 5.85
N MET A 108 9.65 0.02 5.02
CA MET A 108 10.40 1.24 5.30
C MET A 108 9.54 2.45 4.90
N THR A 109 9.13 3.26 5.88
CA THR A 109 8.39 4.52 5.65
C THR A 109 9.30 5.72 5.85
N LEU A 110 8.79 6.93 5.56
CA LEU A 110 9.53 8.18 5.79
C LEU A 110 9.92 8.39 7.26
N THR A 111 9.11 7.90 8.21
CA THR A 111 9.29 8.14 9.65
C THR A 111 9.97 6.99 10.38
N GLY A 112 10.26 5.89 9.69
CA GLY A 112 10.82 4.70 10.31
C GLY A 112 10.28 3.41 9.73
N ARG A 113 10.88 2.29 10.14
CA ARG A 113 10.48 0.97 9.69
C ARG A 113 9.24 0.51 10.46
N LEU A 114 8.17 0.19 9.73
CA LEU A 114 7.03 -0.53 10.27
C LEU A 114 7.27 -2.03 10.19
N THR A 115 6.91 -2.76 11.25
CA THR A 115 6.82 -4.22 11.21
C THR A 115 5.72 -4.66 10.24
N ALA A 116 5.79 -5.92 9.81
CA ALA A 116 4.75 -6.51 8.96
C ALA A 116 3.35 -6.43 9.60
N GLY A 117 3.26 -6.57 10.92
CA GLY A 117 2.00 -6.47 11.67
C GLY A 117 1.42 -5.06 11.61
N GLU A 118 2.23 -4.04 11.93
CA GLU A 118 1.80 -2.64 11.91
C GLU A 118 1.34 -2.21 10.50
N ALA A 119 2.11 -2.58 9.48
CA ALA A 119 1.74 -2.31 8.09
C ALA A 119 0.44 -3.03 7.67
N THR A 120 0.27 -4.28 8.11
CA THR A 120 -0.96 -5.05 7.85
C THR A 120 -2.17 -4.40 8.51
N VAL A 121 -2.04 -3.96 9.76
CA VAL A 121 -3.10 -3.25 10.48
C VAL A 121 -3.44 -1.96 9.75
N GLN A 122 -2.45 -1.16 9.35
CA GLN A 122 -2.70 0.08 8.62
C GLN A 122 -3.47 -0.14 7.31
N MET A 123 -3.17 -1.22 6.59
CA MET A 123 -3.84 -1.54 5.33
C MET A 123 -5.25 -2.11 5.52
N LEU A 124 -5.46 -2.92 6.56
CA LEU A 124 -6.71 -3.67 6.76
C LEU A 124 -7.66 -3.04 7.78
N ILE A 125 -7.23 -2.03 8.55
CA ILE A 125 -8.06 -1.44 9.60
C ILE A 125 -9.41 -0.95 9.06
N LEU A 126 -9.42 -0.18 7.98
CA LEU A 126 -10.66 0.34 7.41
C LEU A 126 -11.55 -0.77 6.83
N PRO A 127 -11.07 -1.67 5.94
CA PRO A 127 -11.89 -2.78 5.44
C PRO A 127 -12.48 -3.66 6.55
N VAL A 128 -11.69 -4.00 7.57
CA VAL A 128 -12.14 -4.84 8.70
C VAL A 128 -13.19 -4.12 9.54
N LEU A 129 -12.97 -2.83 9.84
CA LEU A 129 -13.95 -2.03 10.57
C LEU A 129 -15.26 -1.87 9.80
N LEU A 130 -15.21 -1.72 8.47
CA LEU A 130 -16.42 -1.66 7.65
C LEU A 130 -17.22 -2.97 7.72
N VAL A 131 -16.56 -4.12 7.61
CA VAL A 131 -17.24 -5.42 7.75
C VAL A 131 -17.84 -5.58 9.14
N GLY A 132 -17.07 -5.29 10.20
CA GLY A 132 -17.56 -5.38 11.58
C GLY A 132 -18.75 -4.44 11.83
N TRP A 133 -18.68 -3.20 11.33
CA TRP A 133 -19.78 -2.24 11.41
C TRP A 133 -21.01 -2.71 10.63
N GLY A 134 -20.84 -3.17 9.39
CA GLY A 134 -21.93 -3.70 8.57
C GLY A 134 -22.63 -4.89 9.23
N LEU A 135 -21.86 -5.80 9.84
CA LEU A 135 -22.41 -6.93 10.60
C LEU A 135 -23.18 -6.46 11.83
N ALA A 136 -22.64 -5.51 12.61
CA ALA A 136 -23.32 -4.98 13.79
C ALA A 136 -24.67 -4.35 13.41
N VAL A 137 -24.68 -3.54 12.35
CA VAL A 137 -25.90 -2.91 11.82
C VAL A 137 -26.90 -3.96 11.31
N ALA A 138 -26.43 -4.98 10.59
CA ALA A 138 -27.28 -6.07 10.09
C ALA A 138 -27.92 -6.87 11.24
N VAL A 139 -27.16 -7.16 12.31
CA VAL A 139 -27.68 -7.83 13.51
C VAL A 139 -28.72 -6.96 14.21
N ILE A 140 -28.45 -5.67 14.39
CA ILE A 140 -29.43 -4.74 14.98
C ILE A 140 -30.72 -4.73 14.15
N ALA A 141 -30.60 -4.60 12.82
CA ALA A 141 -31.75 -4.63 11.94
C ALA A 141 -32.53 -5.95 12.06
N ALA A 142 -31.85 -7.09 12.12
CA ALA A 142 -32.49 -8.40 12.25
C ALA A 142 -33.20 -8.64 13.59
N VAL A 143 -32.78 -7.95 14.66
CA VAL A 143 -33.37 -8.10 16.00
C VAL A 143 -34.47 -7.05 16.27
N VAL A 144 -34.41 -5.89 15.62
CA VAL A 144 -35.35 -4.78 15.84
C VAL A 144 -36.48 -4.73 14.79
N ALA A 145 -36.23 -5.21 13.57
CA ALA A 145 -37.25 -5.29 12.51
C ALA A 145 -38.31 -6.35 12.81
#